data_AF-A0A945G515-F1
#
_entry.id   AF-A0A945G515-F1
#
_cell.length_a   1.000
_cell.length_b   1.000
_cell.length_c   1.000
_cell.angle_alpha   90.00
_cell.angle_beta   90.00
_cell.angle_gamma   90.00
#
_symmetry.space_group_name_H-M   'P 1'
#
loop_
_entity.id
_entity.type
_entity.pdbx_description
1 polymer ?
#
loop_
_entity_poly.entity_id
_entity_poly.type
_entity_poly.pdbx_seq_one_letter_code
_entity_poly.pdbx_strand_id
1 'polypeptide(L)'
;MNLDDIKELKRCLGFGVNLNSDEDRQRLTEVINAKLWFRGQPTVGKGSEFSLLKTSKHLLANLREKNRLLAEYHCPADARIQDFLDRTLADCDVPKLPTNALQLEHHGLARTLSLPPDKDSYTSEHVDSYRIEQGVLHNPRSDRRTTKGVFHIVEGGLPIPHDKKQVSKAVFASLLGQALSPPDSVMELPFTSSQEDRARLFVSLLLRPVVTPEVRGVCEERSLETRFFAP
;
A
#
# COMPACT_ATOMS: atom_id res chain seq x y z
N MET A 1 -7.93 15.07 13.36
CA MET A 1 -6.45 15.06 13.45
C MET A 1 -6.05 16.20 14.38
N ASN A 2 -5.23 15.97 15.41
CA ASN A 2 -4.80 17.07 16.28
C ASN A 2 -3.71 17.88 15.57
N LEU A 3 -4.08 19.05 15.06
CA LEU A 3 -3.13 19.93 14.35
C LEU A 3 -2.10 20.57 15.29
N ASP A 4 -2.26 20.45 16.61
CA ASP A 4 -1.31 20.98 17.59
C ASP A 4 -0.22 19.96 17.96
N ASP A 5 -0.40 18.67 17.62
CA ASP A 5 0.64 17.65 17.82
C ASP A 5 1.60 17.61 16.64
N ILE A 6 2.69 18.36 16.75
CA ILE A 6 3.77 18.41 15.75
C ILE A 6 4.35 17.02 15.45
N LYS A 7 4.39 16.09 16.43
CA LYS A 7 4.89 14.72 16.19
C LYS A 7 3.90 13.93 15.34
N GLU A 8 2.62 14.06 15.61
CA GLU A 8 1.56 13.45 14.79
C GLU A 8 1.58 14.00 13.36
N LEU A 9 1.71 15.32 13.21
CA LEU A 9 1.82 15.98 11.90
C LEU A 9 3.05 15.52 11.11
N LYS A 10 4.22 15.41 11.75
CA LYS A 10 5.43 14.85 11.13
C LYS A 10 5.21 13.42 10.67
N ARG A 11 4.58 12.59 11.50
CA ARG A 11 4.34 11.17 11.21
C ARG A 11 3.31 10.95 10.11
N CYS A 12 2.20 11.69 10.12
CA CYS A 12 1.07 11.48 9.24
C CYS A 12 1.18 12.28 7.93
N LEU A 13 1.67 13.52 8.00
CA LEU A 13 1.68 14.47 6.88
C LEU A 13 3.10 14.85 6.42
N GLY A 14 4.14 14.49 7.18
CA GLY A 14 5.51 14.89 6.84
C GLY A 14 5.81 16.36 7.07
N PHE A 15 5.04 17.04 7.92
CA PHE A 15 5.19 18.48 8.13
C PHE A 15 6.59 18.82 8.65
N GLY A 16 7.37 19.57 7.87
CA GLY A 16 8.75 19.93 8.20
C GLY A 16 9.77 18.78 8.08
N VAL A 17 9.45 17.70 7.36
CA VAL A 17 10.38 16.60 7.05
C VAL A 17 11.00 16.82 5.68
N ASN A 18 12.33 16.78 5.59
CA ASN A 18 13.04 16.88 4.31
C ASN A 18 13.48 15.50 3.85
N LEU A 19 12.61 14.82 3.09
CA LEU A 19 12.89 13.50 2.52
C LEU A 19 14.03 13.48 1.48
N ASN A 20 14.53 14.65 1.06
CA ASN A 20 15.71 14.73 0.22
C ASN A 20 17.02 14.74 1.03
N SER A 21 16.96 14.92 2.35
CA SER A 21 18.14 14.83 3.22
C SER A 21 18.64 13.39 3.36
N ASP A 22 19.95 13.21 3.42
CA ASP A 22 20.57 11.87 3.52
C ASP A 22 20.22 11.17 4.83
N GLU A 23 20.10 11.92 5.94
CA GLU A 23 19.77 11.37 7.26
C GLU A 23 18.35 10.75 7.29
N ASP A 24 17.34 11.50 6.81
CA ASP A 24 15.96 10.99 6.77
C ASP A 24 15.84 9.79 5.82
N ARG A 25 16.57 9.81 4.70
CA ARG A 25 16.62 8.67 3.76
C ARG A 25 17.23 7.43 4.38
N GLN A 26 18.37 7.56 5.05
CA GLN A 26 19.03 6.44 5.68
C GLN A 26 18.12 5.83 6.74
N ARG A 27 17.50 6.67 7.58
CA ARG A 27 16.53 6.23 8.59
C ARG A 27 15.35 5.47 7.98
N LEU A 28 14.72 6.01 6.92
CA LEU A 28 13.59 5.34 6.27
C LEU A 28 14.02 4.04 5.57
N THR A 29 15.22 4.00 4.99
CA THR A 29 15.83 2.78 4.42
C THR A 29 15.97 1.70 5.48
N GLU A 30 16.44 2.03 6.70
CA GLU A 30 16.51 1.06 7.79
C GLU A 30 15.14 0.51 8.18
N VAL A 31 14.13 1.39 8.29
CA VAL A 31 12.75 1.01 8.63
C VAL A 31 12.14 0.09 7.57
N ILE A 32 12.34 0.41 6.29
CA ILE A 32 11.88 -0.42 5.16
C ILE A 32 12.57 -1.78 5.20
N ASN A 33 13.89 -1.82 5.36
CA ASN A 33 14.62 -3.08 5.46
C ASN A 33 14.17 -3.93 6.65
N ALA A 34 13.88 -3.32 7.81
CA ALA A 34 13.30 -4.02 8.94
C ALA A 34 11.94 -4.65 8.62
N LYS A 35 11.08 -3.90 7.91
CA LYS A 35 9.76 -4.38 7.45
C LYS A 35 9.86 -5.50 6.42
N LEU A 36 10.78 -5.40 5.46
CA LEU A 36 11.02 -6.43 4.45
C LEU A 36 11.54 -7.71 5.10
N TRP A 37 12.56 -7.59 5.94
CA TRP A 37 13.14 -8.72 6.67
C TRP A 37 12.10 -9.45 7.52
N PHE A 38 11.27 -8.68 8.23
CA PHE A 38 10.18 -9.21 9.05
C PHE A 38 9.18 -10.04 8.25
N ARG A 39 8.93 -9.66 6.99
CA ARG A 39 8.04 -10.38 6.07
C ARG A 39 8.74 -11.48 5.27
N GLY A 40 10.01 -11.75 5.54
CA GLY A 40 10.81 -12.73 4.82
C GLY A 40 11.22 -12.31 3.41
N GLN A 41 11.17 -11.01 3.13
CA GLN A 41 11.58 -10.42 1.85
C GLN A 41 13.07 -10.00 1.91
N PRO A 42 13.76 -9.94 0.75
CA PRO A 42 15.14 -9.49 0.71
C PRO A 42 15.27 -8.01 1.11
N THR A 43 16.38 -7.67 1.75
CA THR A 43 16.73 -6.31 2.17
C THR A 43 17.81 -5.73 1.27
N VAL A 44 17.89 -4.40 1.17
CA VAL A 44 18.93 -3.71 0.40
C VAL A 44 20.11 -3.32 1.29
N GLY A 45 21.33 -3.54 0.81
CA GLY A 45 22.58 -3.26 1.56
C GLY A 45 22.98 -4.38 2.52
N LYS A 46 24.07 -4.18 3.28
CA LYS A 46 24.54 -5.23 4.20
C LYS A 46 23.78 -5.14 5.52
N GLY A 47 23.10 -6.22 5.91
CA GLY A 47 22.34 -6.29 7.18
C GLY A 47 23.15 -5.98 8.44
N SER A 48 24.49 -6.03 8.39
CA SER A 48 25.40 -5.62 9.46
C SER A 48 25.47 -4.10 9.69
N GLU A 49 25.04 -3.31 8.71
CA GLU A 49 25.09 -1.84 8.72
C GLU A 49 23.89 -1.21 9.43
N PHE A 50 22.77 -1.96 9.57
CA PHE A 50 21.55 -1.46 10.18
C PHE A 50 21.50 -1.75 11.68
N SER A 51 21.72 -0.72 12.49
CA SER A 51 21.72 -0.81 13.97
C SER A 51 20.40 -1.39 14.51
N LEU A 52 19.26 -0.94 13.94
CA LEU A 52 17.92 -1.38 14.32
C LEU A 52 17.70 -2.88 14.12
N LEU A 53 18.08 -3.39 12.95
CA LEU A 53 17.97 -4.81 12.59
C LEU A 53 18.90 -5.66 13.47
N LYS A 54 20.13 -5.21 13.70
CA LYS A 54 21.11 -5.93 14.51
C LYS A 54 20.63 -6.13 15.94
N THR A 55 20.10 -5.08 16.56
CA THR A 55 19.62 -5.11 17.95
C THR A 55 18.28 -5.86 18.10
N SER A 56 17.40 -5.77 17.09
CA SER A 56 16.02 -6.26 17.18
C SER A 56 15.79 -7.63 16.53
N LYS A 57 16.81 -8.24 15.93
CA LYS A 57 16.68 -9.46 15.10
C LYS A 57 15.92 -10.60 15.78
N HIS A 58 16.24 -10.89 17.04
CA HIS A 58 15.61 -11.97 17.79
C HIS A 58 14.13 -11.69 18.10
N LEU A 59 13.80 -10.44 18.44
CA LEU A 59 12.43 -10.01 18.67
C LEU A 59 11.62 -10.09 17.36
N LEU A 60 12.16 -9.57 16.27
CA LEU A 60 11.53 -9.62 14.95
C LEU A 60 11.35 -11.06 14.46
N ALA A 61 12.30 -11.96 14.74
CA ALA A 61 12.16 -13.38 14.42
C ALA A 61 10.98 -14.03 15.16
N ASN A 62 10.84 -13.75 16.46
CA ASN A 62 9.72 -14.25 17.26
C ASN A 62 8.38 -13.71 16.74
N LEU A 63 8.32 -12.42 16.43
CA LEU A 63 7.12 -11.78 15.89
C LEU A 63 6.77 -12.34 14.49
N ARG A 64 7.76 -12.71 13.68
CA ARG A 64 7.54 -13.31 12.35
C ARG A 64 6.85 -14.66 12.48
N GLU A 65 7.30 -15.51 13.40
CA GLU A 65 6.66 -16.80 13.67
C GLU A 65 5.24 -16.64 14.22
N LYS A 66 4.99 -15.65 15.09
CA LYS A 66 3.63 -15.33 15.55
C LYS A 66 2.73 -14.86 14.39
N ASN A 67 3.26 -14.02 13.50
CA ASN A 67 2.50 -13.57 12.33
C ASN A 67 2.21 -14.70 11.35
N ARG A 68 3.07 -15.72 11.25
CA ARG A 68 2.78 -16.94 10.48
C ARG A 68 1.54 -17.66 11.01
N LEU A 69 1.36 -17.72 12.34
CA LEU A 69 0.15 -18.28 12.95
C LEU A 69 -1.09 -17.41 12.72
N LEU A 70 -0.90 -16.10 12.55
CA LEU A 70 -1.97 -15.13 12.27
C LEU A 70 -2.16 -14.86 10.77
N ALA A 71 -1.55 -15.65 9.88
CA ALA A 71 -1.53 -15.38 8.44
C ALA A 71 -2.93 -15.33 7.80
N GLU A 72 -3.91 -15.98 8.43
CA GLU A 72 -5.31 -16.01 7.98
C GLU A 72 -6.17 -14.88 8.56
N TYR A 73 -5.64 -14.06 9.45
CA TYR A 73 -6.40 -13.01 10.11
C TYR A 73 -6.30 -11.68 9.38
N HIS A 74 -7.46 -11.13 9.01
CA HIS A 74 -7.57 -9.78 8.50
C HIS A 74 -7.60 -8.75 9.63
N CYS A 75 -7.07 -7.55 9.37
CA CYS A 75 -7.35 -6.41 10.24
C CYS A 75 -8.85 -6.07 10.17
N PRO A 76 -9.43 -5.35 11.14
CA PRO A 76 -10.87 -5.11 11.19
C PRO A 76 -11.46 -4.47 9.92
N ALA A 77 -10.70 -3.58 9.27
CA ALA A 77 -11.12 -2.97 8.01
C ALA A 77 -11.16 -3.99 6.87
N ASP A 78 -10.11 -4.82 6.73
CA ASP A 78 -10.01 -5.84 5.70
C ASP A 78 -11.04 -6.97 5.94
N ALA A 79 -11.31 -7.32 7.20
CA ALA A 79 -12.34 -8.29 7.56
C ALA A 79 -13.74 -7.84 7.09
N ARG A 80 -14.12 -6.58 7.34
CA ARG A 80 -15.39 -6.03 6.84
C ARG A 80 -15.49 -6.07 5.31
N ILE A 81 -14.38 -5.85 4.60
CA ILE A 81 -14.35 -5.92 3.14
C ILE A 81 -14.49 -7.39 2.69
N GLN A 82 -13.77 -8.32 3.32
CA GLN A 82 -13.85 -9.74 3.01
C GLN A 82 -15.26 -10.29 3.29
N ASP A 83 -15.87 -9.98 4.44
CA ASP A 83 -17.24 -10.37 4.78
C ASP A 83 -18.25 -9.88 3.73
N PHE A 84 -18.04 -8.66 3.20
CA PHE A 84 -18.86 -8.13 2.12
C PHE A 84 -18.66 -8.92 0.82
N LEU A 85 -17.42 -9.24 0.45
CA LEU A 85 -17.11 -10.03 -0.74
C LEU A 85 -17.70 -11.44 -0.64
N ASP A 86 -17.47 -12.11 0.49
CA ASP A 86 -17.97 -13.46 0.78
C ASP A 86 -19.49 -13.53 0.66
N ARG A 87 -20.21 -12.53 1.21
CA ARG A 87 -21.67 -12.45 1.09
C ARG A 87 -22.12 -12.13 -0.34
N THR A 88 -21.45 -11.22 -1.01
CA THR A 88 -21.89 -10.70 -2.33
C THR A 88 -21.64 -11.72 -3.44
N LEU A 89 -20.58 -12.51 -3.32
CA LEU A 89 -20.09 -13.47 -4.29
C LEU A 89 -20.27 -14.92 -3.82
N ALA A 90 -21.20 -15.19 -2.90
CA ALA A 90 -21.40 -16.50 -2.28
C ALA A 90 -21.67 -17.65 -3.28
N ASP A 91 -22.12 -17.32 -4.49
CA ASP A 91 -22.39 -18.22 -5.62
C ASP A 91 -21.19 -18.39 -6.57
N CYS A 92 -20.05 -17.76 -6.26
CA CYS A 92 -18.82 -17.75 -7.06
C CYS A 92 -17.63 -18.23 -6.21
N ASP A 93 -16.47 -18.41 -6.84
CA ASP A 93 -15.20 -18.53 -6.13
C ASP A 93 -14.77 -17.15 -5.61
N VAL A 94 -14.66 -16.97 -4.30
CA VAL A 94 -14.44 -15.67 -3.66
C VAL A 94 -12.96 -15.43 -3.42
N PRO A 95 -12.34 -14.43 -4.09
CA PRO A 95 -10.95 -14.09 -3.84
C PRO A 95 -10.72 -13.57 -2.42
N LYS A 96 -9.58 -13.94 -1.82
CA LYS A 96 -9.17 -13.45 -0.50
C LYS A 96 -8.23 -12.26 -0.60
N LEU A 97 -8.43 -11.24 0.24
CA LEU A 97 -7.53 -10.10 0.34
C LEU A 97 -6.12 -10.51 0.82
N PRO A 98 -5.06 -9.80 0.40
CA PRO A 98 -3.70 -10.10 0.83
C PRO A 98 -3.48 -9.72 2.30
N THR A 99 -3.06 -10.69 3.12
CA THR A 99 -2.80 -10.49 4.56
C THR A 99 -1.38 -10.05 4.88
N ASN A 100 -0.41 -10.35 4.01
CA ASN A 100 1.02 -10.05 4.22
C ASN A 100 1.48 -8.74 3.55
N ALA A 101 0.58 -7.82 3.21
CA ALA A 101 0.93 -6.56 2.57
C ALA A 101 1.79 -5.66 3.48
N LEU A 102 2.79 -4.98 2.92
CA LEU A 102 3.61 -4.00 3.63
C LEU A 102 2.79 -2.75 3.92
N GLN A 103 2.55 -2.48 5.20
CA GLN A 103 1.78 -1.32 5.65
C GLN A 103 2.62 -0.04 5.54
N LEU A 104 1.95 1.02 5.07
CA LEU A 104 2.49 2.37 4.88
C LEU A 104 1.98 3.30 6.00
N GLU A 105 2.32 3.01 7.25
CA GLU A 105 1.81 3.74 8.42
C GLU A 105 2.57 5.04 8.76
N HIS A 106 3.66 5.32 8.06
CA HIS A 106 4.49 6.50 8.28
C HIS A 106 4.69 7.27 6.97
N HIS A 107 4.57 8.60 7.07
CA HIS A 107 4.92 9.50 5.99
C HIS A 107 6.34 9.23 5.50
N GLY A 108 6.52 9.24 4.18
CA GLY A 108 7.81 9.01 3.53
C GLY A 108 8.07 7.57 3.11
N LEU A 109 7.47 6.56 3.76
CA LEU A 109 7.69 5.15 3.39
C LEU A 109 7.35 4.87 1.93
N ALA A 110 6.16 5.30 1.48
CA ALA A 110 5.72 5.11 0.10
C ALA A 110 6.68 5.76 -0.91
N ARG A 111 7.12 7.00 -0.63
CA ARG A 111 8.06 7.73 -1.50
C ARG A 111 9.41 7.03 -1.55
N THR A 112 9.95 6.61 -0.41
CA THR A 112 11.23 5.89 -0.36
C THR A 112 11.14 4.54 -1.06
N LEU A 113 10.01 3.84 -0.97
CA LEU A 113 9.78 2.57 -1.67
C LEU A 113 9.74 2.71 -3.21
N SER A 114 9.47 3.92 -3.72
CA SER A 114 9.24 4.17 -5.14
C SER A 114 10.53 4.24 -5.97
N LEU A 115 11.71 4.22 -5.33
CA LEU A 115 13.02 4.28 -5.98
C LEU A 115 14.02 3.39 -5.24
N PRO A 116 14.99 2.78 -5.94
CA PRO A 116 16.13 2.13 -5.30
C PRO A 116 16.93 3.15 -4.45
N PRO A 117 17.50 2.74 -3.30
CA PRO A 117 18.22 3.67 -2.42
C PRO A 117 19.55 4.15 -3.03
N ASP A 118 20.12 3.39 -3.95
CA ASP A 118 21.42 3.62 -4.60
C ASP A 118 21.32 4.34 -5.96
N LYS A 119 20.11 4.65 -6.45
CA LYS A 119 19.92 5.35 -7.73
C LYS A 119 18.84 6.41 -7.67
N ASP A 120 18.92 7.36 -8.59
CA ASP A 120 17.93 8.42 -8.75
C ASP A 120 16.91 8.15 -9.86
N SER A 121 16.92 6.96 -10.46
CA SER A 121 15.93 6.57 -11.47
C SER A 121 15.52 5.10 -11.33
N TYR A 122 14.30 4.83 -11.77
CA TYR A 122 13.71 3.50 -11.89
C TYR A 122 12.78 3.46 -13.11
N THR A 123 12.81 2.37 -13.87
CA THR A 123 12.00 2.18 -15.08
C THR A 123 11.39 0.78 -15.06
N SER A 124 10.10 0.70 -15.38
CA SER A 124 9.36 -0.54 -15.63
C SER A 124 8.40 -0.38 -16.82
N GLU A 125 7.67 -1.44 -17.18
CA GLU A 125 6.62 -1.35 -18.21
C GLU A 125 5.50 -0.35 -17.81
N HIS A 126 5.33 -0.09 -16.51
CA HIS A 126 4.19 0.68 -15.99
C HIS A 126 4.54 2.13 -15.67
N VAL A 127 5.78 2.43 -15.26
CA VAL A 127 6.16 3.76 -14.78
C VAL A 127 7.67 4.00 -14.90
N ASP A 128 8.01 5.22 -15.31
CA ASP A 128 9.35 5.79 -15.15
C ASP A 128 9.35 6.74 -13.94
N SER A 129 10.25 6.51 -13.00
CA SER A 129 10.35 7.27 -11.75
C SER A 129 11.73 7.90 -11.62
N TYR A 130 11.76 9.16 -11.20
CA TYR A 130 12.98 9.93 -11.04
C TYR A 130 12.99 10.68 -9.73
N ARG A 131 14.17 10.73 -9.13
CA ARG A 131 14.46 11.67 -8.06
C ARG A 131 14.92 12.99 -8.65
N ILE A 132 14.33 14.08 -8.18
CA ILE A 132 14.65 15.44 -8.63
C ILE A 132 14.84 16.35 -7.42
N GLU A 133 15.46 17.51 -7.61
CA GLU A 133 15.72 18.45 -6.51
C GLU A 133 14.45 18.87 -5.77
N GLN A 134 13.34 19.01 -6.50
CA GLN A 134 12.04 19.41 -5.97
C GLN A 134 11.28 18.26 -5.28
N GLY A 135 11.76 17.01 -5.37
CA GLY A 135 11.11 15.84 -4.80
C GLY A 135 11.20 14.59 -5.69
N VAL A 136 10.05 14.12 -6.17
CA VAL A 136 9.95 12.90 -6.98
C VAL A 136 9.05 13.14 -8.18
N LEU A 137 9.44 12.58 -9.32
CA LEU A 137 8.71 12.60 -10.58
C LEU A 137 8.32 11.17 -10.96
N HIS A 138 7.06 10.96 -11.32
CA HIS A 138 6.55 9.69 -11.82
C HIS A 138 5.83 9.91 -13.15
N ASN A 139 6.32 9.28 -14.21
CA ASN A 139 5.75 9.28 -15.55
C ASN A 139 5.14 7.88 -15.80
N PRO A 140 3.84 7.68 -15.55
CA PRO A 140 3.19 6.41 -15.83
C PRO A 140 3.04 6.18 -17.34
N ARG A 141 2.88 4.92 -17.76
CA ARG A 141 2.67 4.52 -19.16
C ARG A 141 1.53 5.28 -19.86
N SER A 142 0.47 5.62 -19.13
CA SER A 142 -0.63 6.44 -19.63
C SER A 142 -0.62 7.80 -18.95
N ASP A 143 -0.37 8.86 -19.72
CA ASP A 143 -0.22 10.24 -19.23
C ASP A 143 -1.56 10.91 -18.88
N ARG A 144 -2.68 10.36 -19.36
CA ARG A 144 -4.01 10.96 -19.23
C ARG A 144 -5.07 9.93 -18.89
N ARG A 145 -6.10 10.39 -18.18
CA ARG A 145 -7.26 9.59 -17.81
C ARG A 145 -8.33 9.60 -18.91
N THR A 146 -8.91 8.44 -19.19
CA THR A 146 -10.10 8.30 -20.06
C THR A 146 -11.36 8.25 -19.20
N THR A 147 -12.46 8.85 -19.67
CA THR A 147 -13.76 8.85 -18.96
C THR A 147 -14.84 8.05 -19.68
N LYS A 148 -14.74 7.90 -21.01
CA LYS A 148 -15.75 7.17 -21.80
C LYS A 148 -15.57 5.66 -21.62
N GLY A 149 -16.59 5.00 -21.08
CA GLY A 149 -16.68 3.53 -21.02
C GLY A 149 -15.75 2.83 -20.01
N VAL A 150 -15.18 3.57 -19.06
CA VAL A 150 -14.24 3.06 -18.04
C VAL A 150 -14.90 2.65 -16.72
N PHE A 151 -16.13 3.10 -16.46
CA PHE A 151 -16.82 2.84 -15.18
C PHE A 151 -17.77 1.65 -15.33
N HIS A 152 -17.44 0.54 -14.69
CA HIS A 152 -18.21 -0.71 -14.71
C HIS A 152 -18.80 -0.98 -13.32
N ILE A 153 -20.01 -1.52 -13.26
CA ILE A 153 -20.71 -1.84 -12.00
C ILE A 153 -21.21 -3.27 -12.06
N VAL A 154 -20.95 -4.01 -10.98
CA VAL A 154 -21.37 -5.41 -10.84
C VAL A 154 -22.84 -5.48 -10.45
N GLU A 155 -23.55 -6.44 -11.01
CA GLU A 155 -24.94 -6.72 -10.64
C GLU A 155 -25.10 -7.33 -9.24
N GLY A 156 -26.35 -7.35 -8.75
CA GLY A 156 -26.70 -7.94 -7.45
C GLY A 156 -26.50 -7.01 -6.24
N GLY A 157 -26.20 -5.72 -6.49
CA GLY A 157 -26.16 -4.66 -5.48
C GLY A 157 -27.28 -3.63 -5.67
N LEU A 158 -26.94 -2.36 -5.48
CA LEU A 158 -27.84 -1.23 -5.76
C LEU A 158 -28.16 -1.11 -7.26
N PRO A 159 -29.25 -0.41 -7.63
CA PRO A 159 -29.60 -0.18 -9.04
C PRO A 159 -28.44 0.41 -9.84
N ILE A 160 -28.19 -0.17 -11.01
CA ILE A 160 -27.11 0.26 -11.91
C ILE A 160 -27.61 1.44 -12.75
N PRO A 161 -26.92 2.60 -12.75
CA PRO A 161 -27.27 3.72 -13.62
C PRO A 161 -27.12 3.35 -15.10
N HIS A 162 -28.06 3.85 -15.92
CA HIS A 162 -28.13 3.53 -17.35
C HIS A 162 -26.85 3.85 -18.14
N ASP A 163 -26.05 4.82 -17.69
CA ASP A 163 -24.82 5.24 -18.36
C ASP A 163 -23.58 4.39 -18.01
N LYS A 164 -23.74 3.36 -17.16
CA LYS A 164 -22.66 2.49 -16.68
C LYS A 164 -22.69 1.12 -17.36
N LYS A 165 -21.53 0.49 -17.49
CA LYS A 165 -21.43 -0.88 -18.01
C LYS A 165 -21.73 -1.87 -16.89
N GLN A 166 -22.76 -2.69 -17.08
CA GLN A 166 -23.09 -3.78 -16.17
C GLN A 166 -22.13 -4.96 -16.38
N VAL A 167 -21.72 -5.59 -15.27
CA VAL A 167 -20.84 -6.76 -15.25
C VAL A 167 -21.48 -7.85 -14.38
N SER A 168 -21.39 -9.11 -14.79
CA SER A 168 -21.90 -10.21 -14.00
C SER A 168 -21.01 -10.50 -12.78
N LYS A 169 -21.59 -11.09 -11.73
CA LYS A 169 -20.85 -11.45 -10.51
C LYS A 169 -19.68 -12.39 -10.79
N ALA A 170 -19.90 -13.43 -11.61
CA ALA A 170 -18.87 -14.41 -11.95
C ALA A 170 -17.66 -13.79 -12.68
N VAL A 171 -17.92 -12.83 -13.59
CA VAL A 171 -16.86 -12.09 -14.28
C VAL A 171 -16.10 -11.21 -13.28
N PHE A 172 -16.80 -10.50 -12.40
CA PHE A 172 -16.15 -9.69 -11.37
C PHE A 172 -15.28 -10.53 -10.42
N ALA A 173 -15.80 -11.67 -9.93
CA ALA A 173 -15.05 -12.57 -9.06
C ALA A 173 -13.75 -13.05 -9.73
N SER A 174 -13.85 -13.43 -11.01
CA SER A 174 -12.68 -13.86 -11.81
C SER A 174 -11.65 -12.74 -11.99
N LEU A 175 -12.12 -11.51 -12.29
CA LEU A 175 -11.24 -10.35 -12.45
C LEU A 175 -10.58 -9.95 -11.12
N LEU A 176 -11.31 -10.00 -10.02
CA LEU A 176 -10.78 -9.72 -8.69
C LEU A 176 -9.74 -10.77 -8.29
N GLY A 177 -9.96 -12.05 -8.59
CA GLY A 177 -8.99 -13.12 -8.35
C GLY A 177 -7.66 -12.87 -9.08
N GLN A 178 -7.73 -12.43 -10.34
CA GLN A 178 -6.55 -12.02 -11.11
C GLN A 178 -5.89 -10.76 -10.55
N ALA A 179 -6.68 -9.76 -10.14
CA ALA A 179 -6.15 -8.52 -9.57
C ALA A 179 -5.41 -8.74 -8.24
N LEU A 180 -5.80 -9.75 -7.46
CA LEU A 180 -5.15 -10.14 -6.20
C LEU A 180 -4.01 -11.15 -6.39
N SER A 181 -3.80 -11.61 -7.63
CA SER A 181 -2.70 -12.51 -8.02
C SER A 181 -1.91 -11.95 -9.22
N PRO A 182 -1.37 -10.72 -9.12
CA PRO A 182 -0.61 -10.10 -10.20
C PRO A 182 0.70 -10.87 -10.48
N PRO A 183 1.27 -10.76 -11.69
CA PRO A 183 2.52 -11.40 -12.02
C PRO A 183 3.70 -10.80 -11.25
N ASP A 184 4.76 -11.60 -11.06
CA ASP A 184 5.95 -11.22 -10.29
C ASP A 184 6.58 -9.90 -10.76
N SER A 185 6.58 -9.63 -12.07
CA SER A 185 7.13 -8.40 -12.64
C SER A 185 6.45 -7.12 -12.15
N VAL A 186 5.18 -7.21 -11.74
CA VAL A 186 4.39 -6.08 -11.22
C VAL A 186 4.54 -5.97 -9.71
N MET A 187 4.77 -7.08 -9.02
CA MET A 187 4.94 -7.16 -7.57
C MET A 187 6.33 -6.72 -7.08
N GLU A 188 7.30 -6.56 -7.99
CA GLU A 188 8.66 -6.15 -7.66
C GLU A 188 8.71 -4.72 -7.15
N LEU A 189 9.15 -4.54 -5.89
CA LEU A 189 9.32 -3.22 -5.31
C LEU A 189 10.48 -2.46 -5.97
N PRO A 190 10.26 -1.22 -6.45
CA PRO A 190 11.32 -0.38 -7.01
C PRO A 190 12.52 -0.23 -6.08
N PHE A 191 12.27 -0.16 -4.77
CA PHE A 191 13.29 -0.10 -3.72
C PHE A 191 14.36 -1.19 -3.82
N THR A 192 13.98 -2.41 -4.21
CA THR A 192 14.91 -3.55 -4.32
C THR A 192 15.35 -3.81 -5.76
N SER A 193 15.05 -2.93 -6.70
CA SER A 193 15.26 -3.19 -8.14
C SER A 193 16.74 -3.24 -8.57
N SER A 194 17.65 -2.67 -7.78
CA SER A 194 19.09 -2.62 -8.07
C SER A 194 19.86 -3.91 -7.72
N GLN A 195 19.22 -4.86 -7.03
CA GLN A 195 19.79 -6.16 -6.65
C GLN A 195 19.19 -7.32 -7.45
N GLU A 196 19.87 -8.48 -7.40
CA GLU A 196 19.42 -9.71 -8.06
C GLU A 196 18.17 -10.31 -7.37
N ASP A 197 18.20 -10.42 -6.05
CA ASP A 197 17.06 -10.93 -5.27
C ASP A 197 16.11 -9.78 -4.90
N ARG A 198 14.95 -9.72 -5.54
CA ARG A 198 14.01 -8.59 -5.44
C ARG A 198 12.81 -8.93 -4.58
N ALA A 199 12.38 -7.96 -3.77
CA ALA A 199 11.22 -8.13 -2.92
C ALA A 199 9.92 -8.06 -3.74
N ARG A 200 9.03 -9.02 -3.50
CA ARG A 200 7.73 -9.14 -4.19
C ARG A 200 6.59 -9.23 -3.19
N LEU A 201 5.81 -8.16 -3.05
CA LEU A 201 4.70 -8.10 -2.12
C LEU A 201 3.80 -6.91 -2.40
N PHE A 202 2.53 -7.03 -2.04
CA PHE A 202 1.63 -5.89 -1.97
C PHE A 202 2.10 -4.86 -0.93
N VAL A 203 1.89 -3.60 -1.21
CA VAL A 203 1.85 -2.51 -0.23
C VAL A 203 0.40 -2.17 0.11
N SER A 204 0.15 -1.67 1.33
CA SER A 204 -1.19 -1.24 1.72
C SER A 204 -1.21 0.05 2.54
N LEU A 205 -2.27 0.83 2.36
CA LEU A 205 -2.52 2.08 3.06
C LEU A 205 -3.96 2.13 3.56
N LEU A 206 -4.16 2.65 4.76
CA LEU A 206 -5.48 2.98 5.30
C LEU A 206 -5.65 4.50 5.23
N LEU A 207 -6.68 4.95 4.53
CA LEU A 207 -7.09 6.35 4.48
C LEU A 207 -8.37 6.57 5.29
N ARG A 208 -8.52 7.79 5.81
CA ARG A 208 -9.68 8.25 6.57
C ARG A 208 -10.28 9.52 5.94
N PRO A 209 -10.71 9.50 4.65
CA PRO A 209 -11.28 10.68 4.02
C PRO A 209 -12.52 11.17 4.78
N VAL A 210 -12.59 12.48 4.99
CA VAL A 210 -13.75 13.14 5.63
C VAL A 210 -14.96 13.03 4.71
N VAL A 211 -16.10 12.65 5.28
CA VAL A 211 -17.39 12.51 4.59
C VAL A 211 -18.41 13.50 5.14
N THR A 212 -18.37 13.76 6.45
CA THR A 212 -19.22 14.74 7.11
C THR A 212 -18.32 15.72 7.85
N PRO A 213 -18.31 17.01 7.50
CA PRO A 213 -17.55 18.00 8.24
C PRO A 213 -18.20 18.28 9.61
N GLU A 214 -17.40 18.76 10.55
CA GLU A 214 -17.92 19.24 11.83
C GLU A 214 -18.79 20.50 11.65
N VAL A 215 -19.95 20.51 12.31
CA VAL A 215 -20.79 21.71 12.45
C VAL A 215 -21.11 21.89 13.93
N ARG A 216 -20.55 22.94 14.53
CA ARG A 216 -20.62 23.19 15.98
C ARG A 216 -22.07 23.18 16.48
N GLY A 217 -22.34 22.35 17.48
CA GLY A 217 -23.67 22.19 18.08
C GLY A 217 -24.66 21.38 17.26
N VAL A 218 -24.26 20.84 16.10
CA VAL A 218 -25.12 20.06 15.20
C VAL A 218 -24.57 18.64 15.01
N CYS A 219 -23.33 18.50 14.53
CA CYS A 219 -22.71 17.20 14.32
C CYS A 219 -21.18 17.26 14.39
N GLU A 220 -20.58 16.16 14.83
CA GLU A 220 -19.15 15.94 14.79
C GLU A 220 -18.68 15.49 13.40
N GLU A 221 -17.39 15.69 13.12
CA GLU A 221 -16.75 15.18 11.90
C GLU A 221 -16.86 13.65 11.82
N ARG A 222 -17.16 13.14 10.62
CA ARG A 222 -17.13 11.70 10.32
C ARG A 222 -16.31 11.43 9.08
N SER A 223 -15.55 10.33 9.12
CA SER A 223 -14.68 9.88 8.03
C SER A 223 -15.01 8.46 7.61
N LEU A 224 -14.84 8.16 6.33
CA LEU A 224 -14.88 6.79 5.80
C LEU A 224 -13.52 6.11 6.01
N GLU A 225 -13.51 4.80 6.19
CA GLU A 225 -12.28 3.99 6.12
C GLU A 225 -12.10 3.46 4.70
N THR A 226 -10.93 3.70 4.10
CA THR A 226 -10.63 3.24 2.75
C THR A 226 -9.30 2.50 2.74
N ARG A 227 -9.31 1.26 2.23
CA ARG A 227 -8.11 0.43 2.11
C ARG A 227 -7.60 0.47 0.68
N PHE A 228 -6.34 0.85 0.54
CA PHE A 228 -5.60 0.77 -0.71
C PHE A 228 -4.66 -0.42 -0.64
N PHE A 229 -4.70 -1.25 -1.68
CA PHE A 229 -3.74 -2.31 -1.95
C PHE A 229 -3.16 -2.06 -3.33
N ALA A 230 -1.85 -2.09 -3.44
CA ALA A 230 -1.14 -1.98 -4.70
C ALA A 230 0.02 -2.98 -4.70
N PRO A 231 0.32 -3.62 -5.83
CA PRO A 231 1.56 -4.36 -6.00
C PRO A 231 2.77 -3.40 -5.92
#